data_AF-X1BMN5-F1
#
_entry.id   AF-X1BMN5-F1
#
_cell.length_a   1.000
_cell.length_b   1.000
_cell.length_c   1.000
_cell.angle_alpha   90.00
_cell.angle_beta   90.00
_cell.angle_gamma   90.00
#
_symmetry.space_group_name_H-M   'P 1'
#
loop_
_entity.id
_entity.type
_entity.pdbx_description
1 polymer ?
#
loop_
_entity_poly.entity_id
_entity_poly.type
_entity_poly.pdbx_seq_one_letter_code
_entity_poly.pdbx_strand_id
1 'polypeptide(L)'
;MEFNKENIIELANRYSYLTSDVAIEKEVKQWLKTNKYLNKELFIRLCCWKSPRPKRHYINNEERKIIEVTRLAFSTNNEKERIASLLTLYGVRYPVASTILHFAFPDKYPIMDFRVIESLGWKKPSYYSFKFWEKYFP
;
A
#
# COMPACT_ATOMS: atom_id res chain seq x y z
N MET A 1 -13.83 20.85 18.57
CA MET A 1 -13.05 20.86 17.31
C MET A 1 -13.83 20.06 16.29
N GLU A 2 -14.19 20.64 15.16
CA GLU A 2 -14.89 19.91 14.10
C GLU A 2 -13.91 19.03 13.33
N PHE A 3 -14.33 17.81 13.00
CA PHE A 3 -13.50 16.83 12.31
C PHE A 3 -13.57 17.06 10.79
N ASN A 4 -12.88 18.10 10.30
CA ASN A 4 -12.81 18.46 8.89
C ASN A 4 -11.38 18.34 8.33
N LYS A 5 -11.23 18.31 7.00
CA LYS A 5 -9.93 18.08 6.33
C LYS A 5 -8.88 19.12 6.72
N GLU A 6 -9.27 20.37 6.86
CA GLU A 6 -8.38 21.49 7.20
C GLU A 6 -7.82 21.35 8.62
N ASN A 7 -8.69 21.07 9.60
CA ASN A 7 -8.30 20.83 10.98
C ASN A 7 -7.43 19.57 11.13
N ILE A 8 -7.69 18.54 10.34
CA ILE A 8 -6.86 17.32 10.31
C ILE A 8 -5.45 17.65 9.80
N ILE A 9 -5.33 18.43 8.72
CA ILE A 9 -4.04 18.87 8.18
C ILE A 9 -3.30 19.75 9.18
N GLU A 10 -4.00 20.69 9.82
CA GLU A 10 -3.42 21.57 10.85
C GLU A 10 -2.86 20.75 12.02
N LEU A 11 -3.65 19.80 12.55
CA LEU A 11 -3.19 18.91 13.62
C LEU A 11 -2.04 18.01 13.18
N ALA A 12 -2.08 17.46 11.97
CA ALA A 12 -1.00 16.61 11.44
C ALA A 12 0.31 17.39 11.32
N ASN A 13 0.26 18.66 10.89
CA ASN A 13 1.42 19.54 10.77
C ASN A 13 2.09 19.86 12.12
N ARG A 14 1.38 19.71 13.25
CA ARG A 14 1.96 19.89 14.60
C ARG A 14 2.94 18.78 14.96
N TYR A 15 2.92 17.66 14.25
CA TYR A 15 3.85 16.56 14.42
C TYR A 15 4.88 16.56 13.29
N SER A 16 6.09 17.07 13.54
CA SER A 16 7.21 16.91 12.62
C SER A 16 7.78 15.49 12.75
N TYR A 17 7.17 14.52 12.06
CA TYR A 17 7.74 13.17 11.98
C TYR A 17 8.97 13.18 11.07
N LEU A 18 10.13 13.62 11.57
CA LEU A 18 11.44 13.28 10.99
C LEU A 18 11.74 11.80 11.26
N THR A 19 11.02 10.93 10.56
CA THR A 19 11.12 9.48 10.72
C THR A 19 11.63 8.86 9.43
N SER A 20 12.20 7.66 9.53
CA SER A 20 12.57 6.82 8.37
C SER A 20 11.42 6.65 7.36
N ASP A 21 10.19 6.78 7.84
CA ASP A 21 8.97 6.56 7.08
C ASP A 21 8.75 7.63 6.01
N VAL A 22 9.02 8.90 6.33
CA VAL A 22 8.91 10.02 5.37
C VAL A 22 9.96 9.89 4.26
N ALA A 23 11.16 9.39 4.59
CA ALA A 23 12.21 9.15 3.60
C ALA A 23 11.82 8.05 2.60
N ILE A 24 11.28 6.92 3.08
CA ILE A 24 10.80 5.82 2.23
C ILE A 24 9.66 6.32 1.33
N GLU A 25 8.71 7.06 1.88
CA GLU A 25 7.59 7.63 1.12
C GLU A 25 8.06 8.51 -0.03
N LYS A 26 8.95 9.46 0.26
CA LYS A 26 9.50 10.37 -0.74
C LYS A 26 10.24 9.63 -1.84
N GLU A 27 11.07 8.66 -1.47
CA GLU A 27 11.90 7.90 -2.41
C GLU A 27 11.04 7.02 -3.33
N VAL A 28 10.09 6.25 -2.77
CA VAL A 28 9.21 5.40 -3.57
C VAL A 28 8.33 6.25 -4.49
N LYS A 29 7.79 7.37 -4.00
CA LYS A 29 7.02 8.30 -4.85
C LYS A 29 7.86 8.86 -5.99
N GLN A 30 9.11 9.25 -5.71
CA GLN A 30 10.01 9.76 -6.74
C GLN A 30 10.36 8.69 -7.77
N TRP A 31 10.61 7.45 -7.33
CA TRP A 31 10.84 6.32 -8.23
C TRP A 31 9.63 6.07 -9.14
N LEU A 32 8.41 6.06 -8.59
CA LEU A 32 7.18 5.76 -9.33
C LEU A 32 6.75 6.84 -10.33
N LYS A 33 7.24 8.08 -10.17
CA LYS A 33 7.07 9.14 -11.17
C LYS A 33 7.78 8.77 -12.48
N THR A 34 9.01 8.28 -12.38
CA THR A 34 9.86 7.92 -13.54
C THR A 34 9.63 6.48 -14.00
N ASN A 35 9.38 5.57 -13.07
CA ASN A 35 9.29 4.13 -13.32
C ASN A 35 7.87 3.63 -13.04
N LYS A 36 7.26 2.91 -13.98
CA LYS A 36 5.91 2.32 -13.78
C LYS A 36 5.96 0.93 -13.15
N TYR A 37 6.86 0.71 -12.19
CA TYR A 37 7.06 -0.56 -11.47
C TYR A 37 7.94 -0.34 -10.23
N LEU A 38 8.06 -1.33 -9.34
CA LEU A 38 9.03 -1.34 -8.23
C LEU A 38 10.21 -2.27 -8.55
N ASN A 39 11.42 -1.86 -8.21
CA ASN A 39 12.57 -2.78 -8.13
C ASN A 39 12.53 -3.59 -6.83
N LYS A 40 13.42 -4.59 -6.68
CA LYS A 40 13.38 -5.47 -5.50
C LYS A 40 13.66 -4.74 -4.19
N GLU A 41 14.60 -3.80 -4.19
CA GLU A 41 14.98 -3.04 -3.00
C GLU A 41 13.80 -2.19 -2.47
N LEU A 42 13.21 -1.36 -3.33
CA LEU A 42 12.08 -0.51 -2.98
C LEU A 42 10.86 -1.34 -2.60
N PHE A 43 10.61 -2.46 -3.29
CA PHE A 43 9.55 -3.39 -2.91
C PHE A 43 9.72 -3.90 -1.48
N ILE A 44 10.91 -4.37 -1.11
CA ILE A 44 11.16 -4.88 0.25
C ILE A 44 11.00 -3.77 1.28
N ARG A 45 11.55 -2.57 1.01
CA ARG A 45 11.47 -1.43 1.92
C ARG A 45 10.02 -0.97 2.14
N LEU A 46 9.25 -0.83 1.05
CA LEU A 46 7.83 -0.48 1.11
C LEU A 46 7.00 -1.53 1.85
N CYS A 47 7.22 -2.81 1.58
CA CYS A 47 6.49 -3.88 2.25
C CYS A 47 6.86 -3.96 3.74
N CYS A 48 8.13 -3.74 4.10
CA CYS A 48 8.57 -3.70 5.50
C CYS A 48 8.03 -2.48 6.24
N TRP A 49 7.91 -1.33 5.56
CA TRP A 49 7.27 -0.14 6.12
C TRP A 49 5.82 -0.45 6.54
N LYS A 50 5.05 -1.16 5.70
CA LYS A 50 3.67 -1.56 6.06
C LYS A 50 3.61 -2.67 7.09
N SER A 51 4.44 -3.69 6.91
CA SER A 51 4.45 -4.88 7.77
C SER A 51 5.81 -5.55 7.71
N PRO A 52 6.66 -5.38 8.74
CA PRO A 52 8.00 -5.98 8.75
C PRO A 52 7.96 -7.50 9.00
N ARG A 53 6.88 -8.02 9.60
CA ARG A 53 6.77 -9.43 10.02
C ARG A 53 7.01 -10.45 8.89
N PRO A 54 6.49 -10.28 7.66
CA PRO A 54 6.69 -11.25 6.58
C PRO A 54 7.97 -10.99 5.77
N LYS A 55 8.95 -10.24 6.29
CA LYS A 55 10.20 -9.88 5.57
C LYS A 55 10.87 -11.05 4.87
N ARG A 56 10.95 -12.22 5.54
CA ARG A 56 11.51 -13.45 4.95
C ARG A 56 10.84 -13.86 3.64
N HIS A 57 9.53 -13.61 3.51
CA HIS A 57 8.77 -13.92 2.30
C HIS A 57 9.01 -12.87 1.22
N TYR A 58 9.10 -11.59 1.56
CA TYR A 58 9.38 -10.54 0.59
C TYR A 58 10.71 -10.77 -0.14
N ILE A 59 11.75 -11.15 0.61
CA ILE A 59 13.10 -11.41 0.09
C ILE A 59 13.12 -12.55 -0.94
N ASN A 60 12.22 -13.53 -0.80
CA ASN A 60 12.12 -14.69 -1.68
C ASN A 60 11.48 -14.38 -3.05
N ASN A 61 10.98 -13.16 -3.28
CA ASN A 61 10.53 -12.76 -4.60
C ASN A 61 11.73 -12.43 -5.50
N GLU A 62 11.72 -12.94 -6.73
CA GLU A 62 12.68 -12.56 -7.76
C GLU A 62 12.41 -11.13 -8.25
N GLU A 63 13.46 -10.38 -8.55
CA GLU A 63 13.33 -9.00 -9.02
C GLU A 63 12.49 -8.91 -10.30
N ARG A 64 12.74 -9.79 -11.26
CA ARG A 64 11.97 -9.87 -12.51
C ARG A 64 10.46 -9.99 -12.23
N LYS A 65 10.07 -10.90 -11.33
CA LYS A 65 8.67 -11.10 -10.95
C LYS A 65 8.07 -9.86 -10.30
N ILE A 66 8.81 -9.19 -9.41
CA ILE A 66 8.35 -7.94 -8.77
C ILE A 66 8.08 -6.88 -9.83
N ILE A 67 9.00 -6.70 -10.78
CA ILE A 67 8.88 -5.72 -11.86
C ILE A 67 7.66 -6.04 -12.74
N GLU A 68 7.52 -7.28 -13.20
CA GLU A 68 6.40 -7.71 -14.06
C GLU A 68 5.04 -7.53 -13.37
N VAL A 69 4.92 -8.01 -12.13
CA VAL A 69 3.68 -7.95 -11.35
C VAL A 69 3.29 -6.51 -11.03
N THR A 70 4.24 -5.68 -10.57
CA THR A 70 3.93 -4.29 -10.22
C THR A 70 3.61 -3.46 -11.47
N ARG A 71 4.28 -3.71 -12.60
CA ARG A 71 3.95 -3.06 -13.87
C ARG A 71 2.52 -3.40 -14.32
N LEU A 72 2.15 -4.68 -14.27
CA LEU A 72 0.79 -5.12 -14.59
C LEU A 72 -0.24 -4.48 -13.65
N ALA A 73 0.01 -4.52 -12.35
CA ALA A 73 -0.87 -3.92 -11.35
C ALA A 73 -1.05 -2.41 -11.57
N PHE A 74 -0.04 -1.71 -12.08
CA PHE A 74 -0.12 -0.26 -12.29
C PHE A 74 -0.79 0.10 -13.62
N SER A 75 -0.76 -0.77 -14.63
CA SER A 75 -1.31 -0.49 -15.96
C SER A 75 -2.73 -1.01 -16.22
N THR A 76 -3.18 -2.07 -15.53
CA THR A 76 -4.51 -2.67 -15.80
C THR A 76 -5.66 -1.75 -15.37
N ASN A 77 -6.76 -1.75 -16.13
CA ASN A 77 -7.99 -1.04 -15.78
C ASN A 77 -8.99 -1.92 -15.00
N ASN A 78 -8.64 -3.18 -14.72
CA ASN A 78 -9.48 -4.11 -13.97
C ASN A 78 -8.99 -4.22 -12.52
N GLU A 79 -9.82 -3.77 -11.56
CA GLU A 79 -9.45 -3.74 -10.15
C GLU A 79 -9.20 -5.13 -9.55
N LYS A 80 -9.92 -6.14 -10.03
CA LYS A 80 -9.74 -7.51 -9.59
C LYS A 80 -8.40 -8.07 -10.04
N GLU A 81 -8.02 -7.82 -11.30
CA GLU A 81 -6.70 -8.20 -11.83
C GLU A 81 -5.58 -7.42 -11.14
N ARG A 82 -5.79 -6.11 -10.93
CA ARG A 82 -4.86 -5.21 -10.26
C ARG A 82 -4.43 -5.75 -8.92
N ILE A 83 -5.38 -6.04 -8.02
CA ILE A 83 -5.03 -6.56 -6.70
C ILE A 83 -4.58 -8.02 -6.79
N ALA A 84 -5.20 -8.86 -7.62
CA ALA A 84 -4.86 -10.28 -7.73
C ALA A 84 -3.41 -10.49 -8.18
N SER A 85 -2.92 -9.68 -9.12
CA SER A 85 -1.52 -9.72 -9.56
C SER A 85 -0.55 -9.51 -8.40
N LEU A 86 -0.77 -8.48 -7.55
CA LEU A 86 0.06 -8.22 -6.38
C LEU A 86 0.03 -9.36 -5.36
N LEU A 87 -1.12 -10.02 -5.19
CA LEU A 87 -1.28 -11.16 -4.28
C LEU A 87 -0.48 -12.41 -4.70
N THR A 88 0.10 -12.42 -5.91
CA THR A 88 1.01 -13.48 -6.37
C THR A 88 2.44 -13.36 -5.82
N LEU A 89 2.78 -12.23 -5.20
CA LEU A 89 4.08 -11.99 -4.57
C LEU A 89 4.10 -12.59 -3.15
N TYR A 90 5.20 -13.26 -2.81
CA TYR A 90 5.37 -13.87 -1.49
C TYR A 90 5.32 -12.82 -0.38
N GLY A 91 4.50 -13.08 0.64
CA GLY A 91 4.27 -12.18 1.77
C GLY A 91 3.26 -11.07 1.51
N VAL A 92 2.81 -10.88 0.27
CA VAL A 92 1.87 -9.80 -0.08
C VAL A 92 0.43 -10.29 0.07
N ARG A 93 -0.27 -9.72 1.06
CA ARG A 93 -1.72 -9.88 1.26
C ARG A 93 -2.40 -8.52 1.08
N TYR A 94 -3.74 -8.47 1.14
CA TYR A 94 -4.53 -7.26 0.89
C TYR A 94 -4.01 -5.99 1.59
N PRO A 95 -3.64 -5.99 2.90
CA PRO A 95 -3.07 -4.80 3.52
C PRO A 95 -1.80 -4.29 2.82
N VAL A 96 -0.85 -5.18 2.51
CA VAL A 96 0.40 -4.82 1.84
C VAL A 96 0.16 -4.42 0.39
N ALA A 97 -0.68 -5.17 -0.33
CA ALA A 97 -1.05 -4.88 -1.71
C ALA A 97 -1.73 -3.50 -1.83
N SER A 98 -2.64 -3.16 -0.92
CA SER A 98 -3.28 -1.84 -0.86
C SER A 98 -2.26 -0.72 -0.61
N THR A 99 -1.22 -0.97 0.20
CA THR A 99 -0.13 0.01 0.39
C THR A 99 0.69 0.22 -0.86
N ILE A 100 1.03 -0.86 -1.59
CA ILE A 100 1.72 -0.75 -2.88
C ILE A 100 0.91 0.11 -3.85
N LEU A 101 -0.41 -0.12 -3.91
CA LEU A 101 -1.32 0.66 -4.75
C LEU A 101 -1.45 2.11 -4.28
N HIS A 102 -1.52 2.37 -2.98
CA HIS A 102 -1.58 3.72 -2.42
C HIS A 102 -0.34 4.54 -2.81
N PHE A 103 0.85 3.96 -2.77
CA PHE A 103 2.06 4.68 -3.16
C PHE A 103 2.11 5.00 -4.66
N ALA A 104 1.50 4.15 -5.49
CA ALA A 104 1.40 4.38 -6.93
C ALA A 104 0.26 5.35 -7.31
N PHE A 105 -0.87 5.30 -6.60
CA PHE A 105 -2.06 6.10 -6.85
C PHE A 105 -2.69 6.56 -5.52
N PRO A 106 -2.09 7.55 -4.85
CA PRO A 106 -2.46 7.94 -3.49
C PRO A 106 -3.89 8.47 -3.40
N ASP A 107 -4.38 9.10 -4.46
CA ASP A 107 -5.73 9.67 -4.53
C ASP A 107 -6.81 8.62 -4.82
N LYS A 108 -6.42 7.40 -5.22
CA LYS A 108 -7.36 6.33 -5.61
C LYS A 108 -7.48 5.23 -4.56
N TYR A 109 -6.36 4.77 -4.01
CA TYR A 109 -6.36 3.61 -3.11
C TYR A 109 -5.94 4.03 -1.70
N PRO A 110 -6.82 3.97 -0.71
CA PRO A 110 -6.42 4.12 0.68
C PRO A 110 -5.70 2.85 1.17
N ILE A 111 -4.87 3.04 2.19
CA ILE A 111 -4.19 1.92 2.85
C ILE A 111 -5.20 1.13 3.69
N MET A 112 -5.34 -0.16 3.39
CA MET A 112 -6.09 -1.08 4.23
C MET A 112 -5.28 -1.44 5.48
N ASP A 113 -5.85 -1.14 6.65
CA ASP A 113 -5.32 -1.52 7.95
C ASP A 113 -6.44 -1.98 8.88
N PHE A 114 -6.15 -2.95 9.77
CA PHE A 114 -7.16 -3.48 10.68
C PHE A 114 -7.67 -2.42 11.66
N ARG A 115 -6.84 -1.44 12.02
CA ARG A 115 -7.26 -0.33 12.87
C ARG A 115 -8.28 0.56 12.15
N VAL A 116 -8.11 0.76 10.84
CA VAL A 116 -9.09 1.48 10.02
C VAL A 116 -10.42 0.70 9.98
N ILE A 117 -10.38 -0.63 9.83
CA ILE A 117 -11.59 -1.47 9.89
C ILE A 117 -12.32 -1.27 11.22
N GLU A 118 -11.59 -1.33 12.32
CA GLU A 118 -12.13 -1.16 13.67
C GLU A 118 -12.71 0.25 13.88
N SER A 119 -11.99 1.30 13.45
CA SER A 119 -12.48 2.68 13.53
C SER A 119 -13.71 2.96 12.67
N LEU A 120 -13.90 2.22 11.57
CA LEU A 120 -15.11 2.29 10.74
C LEU A 120 -16.29 1.51 11.34
N GLY A 121 -16.11 0.84 12.49
CA GLY A 121 -17.13 -0.02 13.09
C GLY A 121 -17.42 -1.29 12.28
N TRP A 122 -16.54 -1.64 11.34
CA TRP A 122 -16.73 -2.82 10.50
C TRP A 122 -16.26 -4.07 11.23
N LYS A 123 -16.98 -5.19 11.03
CA LYS A 123 -16.53 -6.48 11.52
C LYS A 123 -15.25 -6.88 10.79
N LYS A 124 -14.17 -7.08 11.54
CA LYS A 124 -12.91 -7.60 11.01
C LYS A 124 -13.14 -8.95 10.34
N PRO A 125 -12.80 -9.09 9.05
CA PRO A 125 -12.98 -10.36 8.36
C PRO A 125 -11.93 -11.37 8.84
N SER A 126 -12.31 -12.65 8.93
CA SER A 126 -11.36 -13.74 9.14
C SER A 126 -10.36 -13.86 7.97
N TYR A 127 -10.83 -13.55 6.75
CA TYR A 127 -10.02 -13.48 5.55
C TYR A 127 -10.43 -12.29 4.68
N TYR A 128 -9.44 -11.54 4.19
CA TYR A 128 -9.68 -10.46 3.24
C TYR A 128 -10.05 -11.03 1.87
N SER A 129 -11.08 -10.45 1.25
CA SER A 129 -11.53 -10.79 -0.11
C SER A 129 -11.59 -9.53 -0.97
N PHE A 130 -11.68 -9.71 -2.29
CA PHE A 130 -11.84 -8.60 -3.23
C PHE A 130 -13.04 -7.73 -2.83
N LYS A 131 -14.21 -8.34 -2.59
CA LYS A 131 -15.43 -7.64 -2.15
C LYS A 131 -15.26 -6.88 -0.83
N PHE A 132 -14.36 -7.31 0.05
CA PHE A 132 -14.08 -6.57 1.28
C PHE A 132 -13.15 -5.38 1.03
N TRP A 133 -12.12 -5.58 0.20
CA TRP A 133 -11.19 -4.52 -0.19
C TRP A 133 -11.85 -3.44 -1.06
N GLU A 134 -12.74 -3.81 -1.97
CA GLU A 134 -13.49 -2.87 -2.81
C GLU A 134 -14.28 -1.83 -2.01
N LYS A 135 -14.71 -2.14 -0.78
CA LYS A 135 -15.40 -1.18 0.10
C LYS A 135 -14.55 0.02 0.51
N TYR A 136 -13.24 -0.07 0.35
CA TYR A 136 -12.31 0.97 0.82
C TYR A 136 -12.24 2.17 -0.12
N PHE A 137 -12.62 2.04 -1.38
CA PHE A 137 -12.50 3.12 -2.36
C PHE A 137 -13.82 3.31 -3.11
N PRO A 138 -14.15 4.56 -3.51
CA PRO A 138 -15.42 4.92 -4.13
C PRO A 138 -15.57 4.41 -5.57
#